data_AF-A0A1J4UT43-F1
#
_entry.id   AF-A0A1J4UT43-F1
#
_cell.length_a   1.000
_cell.length_b   1.000
_cell.length_c   1.000
_cell.angle_alpha   90.00
_cell.angle_beta   90.00
_cell.angle_gamma   90.00
#
_symmetry.space_group_name_H-M   'P 1'
#
loop_
_entity.id
_entity.type
_entity.pdbx_description
1 polymer ?
#
loop_
_entity_poly.entity_id
_entity_poly.type
_entity_poly.pdbx_seq_one_letter_code
_entity_poly.pdbx_strand_id
1 'polypeptide(L)'
;METPCHYRLGGAVFISRAGLPLLQQVRDLDFSQQLQRKVININDLVREELGAGTYQDKYGRPVTVQTRLSKGAVVFADADKLRTVLNNLRLDASIHPNAPGGINLLVTTGLTRDGQVRIRLTSRGAEPIPEDIRRRIFFEAFTTRADGRAGVNGVGKISARQTIEAHGGSVRALNRGPNREPCLEFLLPAALYGKKTLRDLSSNQELFELLQR
;
A
#
# COMPACT_ATOMS: atom_id res chain seq x y z
N MET A 1 -27.89 9.26 2.08
CA MET A 1 -26.82 10.26 1.84
C MET A 1 -26.11 10.46 3.16
N GLU A 2 -24.98 9.81 3.37
CA GLU A 2 -24.25 9.90 4.64
C GLU A 2 -23.31 11.11 4.65
N THR A 3 -23.43 11.92 5.69
CA THR A 3 -22.62 13.10 5.98
C THR A 3 -21.18 12.65 6.26
N PRO A 4 -20.14 13.24 5.62
CA PRO A 4 -18.76 12.88 5.94
C PRO A 4 -18.43 13.26 7.39
N CYS A 5 -17.86 12.32 8.14
CA CYS A 5 -17.39 12.56 9.51
C CYS A 5 -16.01 13.22 9.47
N HIS A 6 -15.91 14.39 10.10
CA HIS A 6 -14.67 15.10 10.31
C HIS A 6 -14.02 14.63 11.60
N TYR A 7 -12.82 14.07 11.53
CA TYR A 7 -12.02 13.75 12.72
C TYR A 7 -10.88 14.75 12.84
N ARG A 8 -10.69 15.29 14.04
CA ARG A 8 -9.60 16.21 14.38
C ARG A 8 -8.67 15.49 15.34
N LEU A 9 -7.44 15.20 14.91
CA LEU A 9 -6.38 14.60 15.73
C LEU A 9 -5.12 15.44 15.50
N GLY A 10 -4.67 16.16 16.55
CA GLY A 10 -3.45 16.98 16.51
C GLY A 10 -3.40 17.99 15.35
N GLY A 11 -4.44 18.81 15.17
CA GLY A 11 -4.51 19.85 14.12
C GLY A 11 -4.86 19.36 12.70
N ALA A 12 -4.72 18.06 12.41
CA ALA A 12 -5.08 17.50 11.10
C ALA A 12 -6.59 17.21 10.97
N VAL A 13 -7.18 17.55 9.81
CA VAL A 13 -8.58 17.25 9.46
C VAL A 13 -8.63 16.01 8.57
N PHE A 14 -9.21 14.93 9.07
CA PHE A 14 -9.45 13.70 8.32
C PHE A 14 -10.90 13.65 7.85
N ILE A 15 -11.12 13.18 6.61
CA ILE A 15 -12.46 12.95 6.05
C ILE A 15 -12.59 11.46 5.78
N SER A 16 -13.44 10.78 6.55
CA SER A 16 -13.82 9.38 6.33
C SER A 16 -15.29 9.30 5.95
N ARG A 17 -15.61 8.37 5.04
CA ARG A 17 -16.97 8.14 4.53
C ARG A 17 -17.50 6.72 4.84
N ALA A 18 -17.05 6.15 5.96
CA ALA A 18 -17.62 4.90 6.49
C ALA A 18 -18.17 5.16 7.90
N GLY A 19 -19.49 5.02 8.04
CA GLY A 19 -20.17 5.08 9.32
C GLY A 19 -20.09 3.77 10.11
N LEU A 20 -19.94 3.95 11.43
CA LEU A 20 -20.33 3.07 12.56
C LEU A 20 -19.29 2.08 13.15
N PRO A 21 -19.44 1.76 14.47
CA PRO A 21 -18.36 1.70 15.43
C PRO A 21 -18.00 0.27 15.83
N LEU A 22 -16.73 0.01 16.12
CA LEU A 22 -16.28 -1.21 16.80
C LEU A 22 -15.18 -0.86 17.81
N LEU A 23 -15.64 -0.37 18.97
CA LEU A 23 -14.93 -0.61 20.22
C LEU A 23 -15.10 -2.11 20.54
N GLN A 24 -13.96 -2.79 20.75
CA GLN A 24 -13.77 -4.19 21.18
C GLN A 24 -13.60 -5.24 20.07
N GLN A 25 -12.58 -6.09 20.27
CA GLN A 25 -12.05 -7.20 19.44
C GLN A 25 -11.09 -6.70 18.35
N VAL A 26 -9.76 -6.70 18.54
CA VAL A 26 -8.93 -7.88 18.83
C VAL A 26 -7.82 -7.51 19.83
N ARG A 27 -7.90 -8.09 21.03
CA ARG A 27 -6.70 -8.42 21.82
C ARG A 27 -6.08 -9.66 21.19
N ASP A 28 -4.76 -9.73 21.27
CA ASP A 28 -3.90 -10.88 20.98
C ASP A 28 -3.45 -11.02 19.53
N LEU A 29 -2.48 -10.16 19.17
CA LEU A 29 -1.13 -10.48 18.68
C LEU A 29 -0.37 -9.14 18.71
N ASP A 30 0.73 -9.04 19.46
CA ASP A 30 1.45 -7.81 19.84
C ASP A 30 1.67 -6.77 18.71
N PHE A 31 0.72 -5.83 18.54
CA PHE A 31 0.91 -4.54 17.86
C PHE A 31 0.81 -3.37 18.85
N SER A 32 1.17 -3.61 20.12
CA SER A 32 1.32 -2.60 21.17
C SER A 32 2.51 -1.64 20.95
N GLN A 33 3.09 -1.60 19.74
CA GLN A 33 4.02 -0.54 19.38
C GLN A 33 3.23 0.71 19.01
N GLN A 34 3.38 1.77 19.80
CA GLN A 34 2.89 3.10 19.47
C GLN A 34 3.33 3.46 18.04
N LEU A 35 2.39 3.49 17.11
CA LEU A 35 2.67 3.88 15.73
C LEU A 35 3.18 5.32 15.70
N GLN A 36 4.38 5.52 15.16
CA GLN A 36 5.00 6.83 15.05
C GLN A 36 4.52 7.52 13.78
N ARG A 37 3.23 7.89 13.79
CA ARG A 37 2.58 8.49 12.62
C ARG A 37 3.05 9.92 12.41
N LYS A 38 3.42 10.23 11.17
CA LYS A 38 3.75 11.58 10.71
C LYS A 38 3.18 11.80 9.32
N VAL A 39 3.14 13.06 8.89
CA VAL A 39 2.80 13.38 7.51
C VAL A 39 3.93 12.91 6.61
N ILE A 40 3.61 12.05 5.65
CA ILE A 40 4.55 11.50 4.69
C ILE A 40 4.01 11.62 3.28
N ASN A 41 4.90 11.84 2.33
CA ASN A 41 4.62 11.74 0.92
C ASN A 41 4.97 10.32 0.44
N ILE A 42 3.95 9.54 0.08
CA ILE A 42 4.10 8.14 -0.38
C ILE A 42 5.02 8.03 -1.59
N ASN A 43 5.05 9.05 -2.45
CA ASN A 43 5.93 9.01 -3.62
C ASN A 43 7.41 8.96 -3.23
N ASP A 44 7.79 9.57 -2.11
CA ASP A 44 9.17 9.60 -1.65
C ASP A 44 9.57 8.21 -1.13
N LEU A 45 8.71 7.58 -0.33
CA LEU A 45 8.88 6.17 0.08
C LEU A 45 8.95 5.22 -1.12
N VAL A 46 8.09 5.41 -2.13
CA VAL A 46 8.12 4.56 -3.33
C VAL A 46 9.42 4.72 -4.11
N ARG A 47 9.97 5.94 -4.22
CA ARG A 47 11.25 6.16 -4.90
C ARG A 47 12.41 5.55 -4.11
N GLU A 48 12.39 5.66 -2.79
CA GLU A 48 13.43 5.13 -1.92
C GLU A 48 13.44 3.59 -1.88
N GLU A 49 12.28 2.95 -1.72
CA GLU A 49 12.19 1.49 -1.54
C GLU A 49 12.07 0.72 -2.86
N LEU A 50 11.40 1.29 -3.86
CA LEU A 50 11.03 0.62 -5.11
C LEU A 50 11.68 1.27 -6.33
N GLY A 51 12.66 2.17 -6.16
CA GLY A 51 13.25 3.01 -7.20
C GLY A 51 13.35 2.36 -8.59
N ALA A 52 13.10 3.15 -9.63
CA ALA A 52 13.10 2.65 -11.01
C ALA A 52 14.46 2.03 -11.35
N GLY A 53 14.43 0.87 -12.01
CA GLY A 53 15.65 0.12 -12.32
C GLY A 53 15.37 -1.35 -12.56
N THR A 54 16.42 -2.11 -12.83
CA THR A 54 16.34 -3.56 -13.02
C THR A 54 17.17 -4.25 -11.94
N TYR A 55 16.59 -5.27 -11.31
CA TYR A 55 17.28 -6.16 -10.37
C TYR A 55 16.95 -7.61 -10.70
N GLN A 56 17.52 -8.55 -9.93
CA GLN A 56 17.25 -9.97 -10.09
C GLN A 56 16.34 -10.48 -8.98
N ASP A 57 15.35 -11.30 -9.33
CA ASP A 57 14.59 -12.05 -8.34
C ASP A 57 15.43 -13.18 -7.72
N LYS A 58 14.84 -13.92 -6.78
CA LYS A 58 15.52 -15.05 -6.10
C LYS A 58 15.94 -16.20 -7.03
N TYR A 59 15.50 -16.21 -8.29
CA TYR A 59 15.84 -17.20 -9.31
C TYR A 59 16.80 -16.62 -10.38
N GLY A 60 17.33 -15.42 -10.18
CA GLY A 60 18.22 -14.75 -11.13
C GLY A 60 17.51 -14.12 -12.33
N ARG A 61 16.17 -14.06 -12.33
CA ARG A 61 15.39 -13.52 -13.44
C ARG A 61 15.25 -12.00 -13.32
N PRO A 62 15.22 -11.26 -14.43
CA PRO A 62 15.15 -9.80 -14.38
C PRO A 62 13.80 -9.32 -13.84
N VAL A 63 13.84 -8.32 -12.97
CA VAL A 63 12.66 -7.57 -12.52
C VAL A 63 12.93 -6.10 -12.79
N THR A 64 12.21 -5.54 -13.77
CA THR A 64 12.32 -4.14 -14.16
C THR A 64 11.18 -3.35 -13.53
N VAL A 65 11.52 -2.36 -12.71
CA VAL A 65 10.56 -1.49 -12.04
C VAL A 65 10.39 -0.19 -12.80
N GLN A 66 9.13 0.15 -13.06
CA GLN A 66 8.72 1.44 -13.60
C GLN A 66 7.80 2.13 -12.61
N THR A 67 7.95 3.44 -12.43
CA THR A 67 7.10 4.22 -11.53
C THR A 67 6.29 5.25 -12.31
N ARG A 68 5.02 5.41 -11.95
CA ARG A 68 4.12 6.48 -12.42
C ARG A 68 3.45 7.12 -11.22
N LEU A 69 4.07 8.17 -10.71
CA LEU A 69 3.73 8.74 -9.41
C LEU A 69 2.93 10.04 -9.57
N SER A 70 1.67 10.05 -9.12
CA SER A 70 0.84 11.25 -9.16
C SER A 70 1.20 12.19 -8.02
N LYS A 71 1.15 13.52 -8.25
CA LYS A 71 1.34 14.52 -7.17
C LYS A 71 0.27 14.37 -6.07
N GLY A 72 0.61 14.77 -4.84
CA GLY A 72 -0.36 14.85 -3.73
C GLY A 72 -0.68 13.53 -3.02
N ALA A 73 0.19 12.52 -3.13
CA ALA A 73 0.05 11.24 -2.43
C ALA A 73 0.51 11.34 -0.96
N VAL A 74 -0.09 12.25 -0.19
CA VAL A 74 0.31 12.55 1.19
C VAL A 74 -0.64 11.87 2.18
N VAL A 75 -0.09 11.17 3.18
CA VAL A 75 -0.84 10.41 4.21
C VAL A 75 -0.29 10.69 5.60
N PHE A 76 -1.08 10.40 6.64
CA PHE A 76 -0.63 10.41 8.03
C PHE A 76 -0.37 8.98 8.50
N ALA A 77 0.90 8.57 8.49
CA ALA A 77 1.26 7.19 8.72
C ALA A 77 2.67 7.01 9.32
N ASP A 78 2.92 5.82 9.84
CA ASP A 78 4.23 5.37 10.29
C ASP A 78 5.07 5.01 9.06
N ALA A 79 6.12 5.79 8.83
CA ALA A 79 6.96 5.64 7.64
C ALA A 79 7.67 4.29 7.60
N ASP A 80 8.19 3.82 8.74
CA ASP A 80 9.01 2.61 8.81
C ASP A 80 8.16 1.38 8.58
N LYS A 81 6.95 1.35 9.18
CA LYS A 81 5.99 0.28 8.92
C LYS A 81 5.54 0.26 7.46
N LEU A 82 5.37 1.43 6.82
CA LEU A 82 5.04 1.48 5.40
C LEU A 82 6.19 1.09 4.48
N ARG A 83 7.45 1.34 4.84
CA ARG A 83 8.61 0.75 4.13
C ARG A 83 8.54 -0.77 4.17
N THR A 84 8.25 -1.36 5.33
CA THR A 84 8.06 -2.81 5.47
C THR A 84 6.93 -3.32 4.56
N VAL A 85 5.79 -2.61 4.51
CA VAL A 85 4.69 -2.94 3.59
C VAL A 85 5.17 -2.94 2.14
N LEU A 86 5.81 -1.86 1.68
CA LEU A 86 6.27 -1.72 0.30
C LEU A 86 7.26 -2.83 -0.08
N ASN A 87 8.17 -3.19 0.83
CA ASN A 87 9.14 -4.27 0.61
C ASN A 87 8.48 -5.64 0.53
N ASN A 88 7.52 -5.94 1.43
CA ASN A 88 6.77 -7.19 1.38
C ASN A 88 6.00 -7.31 0.05
N LEU A 89 5.28 -6.25 -0.33
CA LEU A 89 4.49 -6.25 -1.56
C LEU A 89 5.38 -6.29 -2.82
N ARG A 90 6.57 -5.66 -2.80
CA ARG A 90 7.56 -5.74 -3.87
C ARG A 90 8.01 -7.17 -4.09
N LEU A 91 8.45 -7.85 -3.03
CA LEU A 91 8.91 -9.23 -3.12
C LEU A 91 7.83 -10.14 -3.69
N ASP A 92 6.59 -9.96 -3.25
CA ASP A 92 5.45 -10.72 -3.76
C ASP A 92 5.11 -10.41 -5.22
N ALA A 93 5.16 -9.13 -5.62
CA ALA A 93 4.89 -8.74 -6.99
C ALA A 93 6.01 -9.16 -7.96
N SER A 94 7.20 -9.46 -7.45
CA SER A 94 8.41 -9.74 -8.23
C SER A 94 8.70 -11.22 -8.40
N ILE A 95 8.00 -12.08 -7.67
CA ILE A 95 8.20 -13.53 -7.72
C ILE A 95 6.96 -14.19 -8.32
N HIS A 96 7.05 -14.56 -9.59
CA HIS A 96 6.04 -15.37 -10.27
C HIS A 96 6.69 -16.60 -10.89
N PRO A 97 6.28 -17.83 -10.50
CA PRO A 97 6.87 -19.06 -11.05
C PRO A 97 6.77 -19.13 -12.57
N ASN A 98 5.63 -18.70 -13.12
CA ASN A 98 5.29 -18.81 -14.54
C ASN A 98 5.75 -17.62 -15.39
N ALA A 99 6.73 -16.84 -14.92
CA ALA A 99 7.30 -15.70 -15.64
C ALA A 99 8.79 -15.92 -15.96
N PRO A 100 9.14 -16.82 -16.91
CA PRO A 100 10.53 -17.18 -17.20
C PRO A 100 11.36 -16.01 -17.77
N GLY A 101 10.71 -15.08 -18.50
CA GLY A 101 11.35 -13.87 -19.04
C GLY A 101 11.55 -12.74 -18.03
N GLY A 102 11.18 -12.97 -16.76
CA GLY A 102 11.19 -11.92 -15.74
C GLY A 102 9.88 -11.12 -15.68
N ILE A 103 9.90 -10.05 -14.89
CA ILE A 103 8.70 -9.26 -14.59
C ILE A 103 8.94 -7.78 -14.82
N ASN A 104 7.98 -7.12 -15.46
CA ASN A 104 7.92 -5.67 -15.55
C ASN A 104 6.97 -5.14 -14.45
N LEU A 105 7.52 -4.72 -13.32
CA LEU A 105 6.75 -4.21 -12.19
C LEU A 105 6.41 -2.73 -12.38
N LEU A 106 5.15 -2.43 -12.65
CA LEU A 106 4.65 -1.05 -12.70
C LEU A 106 4.09 -0.64 -11.33
N VAL A 107 4.73 0.36 -10.70
CA VAL A 107 4.25 1.00 -9.49
C VAL A 107 3.54 2.30 -9.85
N THR A 108 2.27 2.44 -9.44
CA THR A 108 1.52 3.68 -9.65
C THR A 108 0.98 4.23 -8.34
N THR A 109 0.97 5.55 -8.20
CA THR A 109 0.27 6.25 -7.12
C THR A 109 -0.78 7.18 -7.70
N GLY A 110 -1.87 7.40 -6.98
CA GLY A 110 -2.94 8.30 -7.39
C GLY A 110 -3.81 8.70 -6.22
N LEU A 111 -4.48 9.85 -6.34
CA LEU A 111 -5.53 10.26 -5.41
C LEU A 111 -6.89 9.81 -5.97
N THR A 112 -7.66 9.11 -5.16
CA THR A 112 -9.02 8.70 -5.54
C THR A 112 -9.99 9.85 -5.33
N ARG A 113 -11.15 9.79 -6.00
CA ARG A 113 -12.18 10.83 -5.88
C ARG A 113 -12.73 10.94 -4.45
N ASP A 114 -12.68 9.87 -3.68
CA ASP A 114 -13.11 9.72 -2.29
C ASP A 114 -12.02 10.06 -1.26
N GLY A 115 -10.86 10.57 -1.69
CA GLY A 115 -9.85 11.09 -0.77
C GLY A 115 -8.90 10.06 -0.19
N GLN A 116 -8.69 8.97 -0.92
CA GLN A 116 -7.71 7.96 -0.56
C GLN A 116 -6.48 8.07 -1.47
N VAL A 117 -5.30 7.95 -0.89
CA VAL A 117 -4.08 7.71 -1.64
C VAL A 117 -4.07 6.24 -2.02
N ARG A 118 -4.08 5.99 -3.32
CA ARG A 118 -4.02 4.66 -3.92
C ARG A 118 -2.62 4.36 -4.39
N ILE A 119 -2.13 3.18 -4.01
CA ILE A 119 -0.86 2.62 -4.47
C ILE A 119 -1.16 1.30 -5.16
N ARG A 120 -0.55 1.07 -6.32
CA ARG A 120 -0.67 -0.20 -7.06
C ARG A 120 0.69 -0.70 -7.50
N LEU A 121 0.90 -2.00 -7.35
CA LEU A 121 2.04 -2.74 -7.88
C LEU A 121 1.48 -3.75 -8.90
N THR A 122 1.72 -3.53 -10.18
CA THR A 122 1.24 -4.38 -11.29
C THR A 122 2.38 -5.19 -11.89
N SER A 123 2.29 -6.51 -11.83
CA SER A 123 3.29 -7.45 -12.36
C SER A 123 2.97 -7.76 -13.82
N ARG A 124 3.57 -7.02 -14.75
CA ARG A 124 3.35 -7.23 -16.19
C ARG A 124 4.19 -8.41 -16.69
N GLY A 125 3.59 -9.24 -17.53
CA GLY A 125 4.18 -10.49 -18.01
C GLY A 125 3.97 -11.69 -17.08
N ALA A 126 3.24 -11.51 -15.97
CA ALA A 126 2.82 -12.59 -15.09
C ALA A 126 1.40 -13.07 -15.43
N GLU A 127 1.13 -14.35 -15.15
CA GLU A 127 -0.20 -14.92 -15.30
C GLU A 127 -1.20 -14.33 -14.28
N PRO A 128 -2.49 -14.23 -14.63
CA PRO A 128 -3.52 -13.71 -13.74
C PRO A 128 -3.61 -14.50 -12.43
N ILE A 129 -3.88 -13.80 -11.32
CA ILE A 129 -4.11 -14.45 -10.02
C ILE A 129 -5.44 -15.24 -10.11
N PRO A 130 -5.46 -16.55 -9.78
CA PRO A 130 -6.68 -17.33 -9.67
C PRO A 130 -7.67 -16.71 -8.68
N GLU A 131 -8.97 -16.83 -8.97
CA GLU A 131 -10.02 -16.11 -8.24
C GLU A 131 -10.13 -16.53 -6.76
N ASP A 132 -9.95 -17.81 -6.48
CA ASP A 132 -9.91 -18.40 -5.15
C ASP A 132 -8.71 -17.89 -4.33
N ILE A 133 -7.52 -17.82 -4.94
CA ILE A 133 -6.31 -17.29 -4.32
C ILE A 133 -6.49 -15.79 -4.06
N ARG A 134 -6.99 -15.04 -5.05
CA ARG A 134 -7.13 -13.58 -5.01
C ARG A 134 -7.91 -13.08 -3.79
N ARG A 135 -8.95 -13.80 -3.37
CA ARG A 135 -9.79 -13.45 -2.21
C ARG A 135 -9.11 -13.71 -0.86
N ARG A 136 -8.18 -14.65 -0.80
CA ARG A 136 -7.60 -15.13 0.45
C ARG A 136 -6.15 -14.67 0.65
N ILE A 137 -5.49 -14.18 -0.40
CA ILE A 137 -4.04 -13.90 -0.45
C ILE A 137 -3.49 -12.98 0.66
N PHE A 138 -4.34 -12.17 1.30
CA PHE A 138 -4.01 -11.28 2.42
C PHE A 138 -4.50 -11.76 3.81
N PHE A 139 -5.26 -12.85 3.84
CA PHE A 139 -5.90 -13.40 5.04
C PHE A 139 -5.25 -14.71 5.49
N GLU A 140 -4.67 -15.46 4.56
CA GLU A 140 -4.05 -16.74 4.87
C GLU A 140 -2.62 -16.76 4.36
N ALA A 141 -1.76 -17.48 5.08
CA ALA A 141 -0.39 -17.68 4.65
C ALA A 141 -0.38 -18.66 3.47
N PHE A 142 -0.48 -18.14 2.25
CA PHE A 142 -0.34 -18.95 1.04
C PHE A 142 1.12 -19.30 0.82
N THR A 143 1.40 -20.59 0.72
CA THR A 143 2.73 -21.10 0.42
C THR A 143 2.67 -21.97 -0.82
N THR A 144 3.17 -21.47 -1.95
CA THR A 144 3.48 -22.30 -3.12
C THR A 144 4.95 -22.71 -3.02
N ARG A 145 5.21 -23.82 -2.31
CA ARG A 145 6.44 -24.61 -2.48
C ARG A 145 6.02 -26.00 -2.97
N ALA A 146 6.80 -26.58 -3.87
CA ALA A 146 6.56 -27.90 -4.46
C ALA A 146 6.66 -29.07 -3.45
N ASP A 147 7.02 -28.80 -2.20
CA ASP A 147 7.31 -29.78 -1.14
C ASP A 147 6.29 -29.80 0.01
N GLY A 148 5.18 -29.06 -0.10
CA GLY A 148 4.07 -29.12 0.89
C GLY A 148 4.41 -28.60 2.29
N ARG A 149 5.54 -27.90 2.48
CA ARG A 149 5.88 -27.22 3.74
C ARG A 149 5.61 -25.72 3.65
N ALA A 150 5.12 -25.14 4.75
CA ALA A 150 4.83 -23.72 4.86
C ALA A 150 6.09 -22.87 4.58
N GLY A 151 6.14 -22.27 3.40
CA GLY A 151 7.16 -21.28 3.03
C GLY A 151 6.93 -19.90 3.68
N VAL A 152 8.03 -19.23 3.99
CA VAL A 152 8.16 -17.92 4.66
C VAL A 152 7.38 -16.77 3.98
N ASN A 153 6.85 -16.96 2.76
CA ASN A 153 6.29 -15.90 1.90
C ASN A 153 4.84 -15.47 2.24
N GLY A 154 4.10 -16.21 3.07
CA GLY A 154 2.73 -15.83 3.45
C GLY A 154 2.64 -14.75 4.52
N VAL A 155 3.72 -14.58 5.31
CA VAL A 155 3.76 -13.67 6.46
C VAL A 155 3.77 -12.20 6.02
N GLY A 156 4.47 -11.90 4.92
CA GLY A 156 4.64 -10.53 4.42
C GLY A 156 3.31 -9.86 4.03
N LYS A 157 2.39 -10.61 3.41
CA LYS A 157 1.07 -10.12 2.97
C LYS A 157 0.13 -9.86 4.14
N ILE A 158 0.12 -10.76 5.12
CA ILE A 158 -0.71 -10.60 6.33
C ILE A 158 -0.21 -9.38 7.12
N SER A 159 1.10 -9.27 7.32
CA SER A 159 1.72 -8.12 7.99
C SER A 159 1.44 -6.81 7.22
N ALA A 160 1.50 -6.86 5.89
CA ALA A 160 1.17 -5.71 5.05
C ALA A 160 -0.29 -5.28 5.23
N ARG A 161 -1.24 -6.23 5.22
CA ARG A 161 -2.65 -5.96 5.47
C ARG A 161 -2.86 -5.34 6.84
N GLN A 162 -2.35 -5.97 7.91
CA GLN A 162 -2.50 -5.49 9.28
C GLN A 162 -1.94 -4.07 9.45
N THR A 163 -0.78 -3.80 8.87
CA THR A 163 -0.17 -2.47 8.89
C THR A 163 -1.07 -1.46 8.17
N ILE A 164 -1.54 -1.77 6.96
CA ILE A 164 -2.40 -0.86 6.19
C ILE A 164 -3.73 -0.59 6.93
N GLU A 165 -4.34 -1.63 7.51
CA GLU A 165 -5.58 -1.50 8.30
C GLU A 165 -5.36 -0.68 9.58
N ALA A 166 -4.22 -0.84 10.25
CA ALA A 166 -3.85 -0.01 11.41
C ALA A 166 -3.64 1.48 11.06
N HIS A 167 -3.54 1.80 9.77
CA HIS A 167 -3.53 3.15 9.23
C HIS A 167 -4.87 3.60 8.61
N GLY A 168 -5.96 2.85 8.88
CA GLY A 168 -7.30 3.14 8.35
C GLY A 168 -7.45 2.87 6.84
N GLY A 169 -6.52 2.09 6.28
CA GLY A 169 -6.49 1.74 4.88
C GLY A 169 -7.14 0.40 4.56
N SER A 170 -6.99 -0.02 3.31
CA SER A 170 -7.38 -1.36 2.85
C SER A 170 -6.42 -1.89 1.80
N VAL A 171 -6.36 -3.21 1.64
CA VAL A 171 -5.54 -3.88 0.62
C VAL A 171 -6.37 -4.91 -0.14
N ARG A 172 -6.09 -5.08 -1.43
CA ARG A 172 -6.75 -6.06 -2.29
C ARG A 172 -5.86 -6.52 -3.43
N ALA A 173 -6.13 -7.73 -3.92
CA ALA A 173 -5.53 -8.26 -5.13
C ALA A 173 -6.55 -8.20 -6.28
N LEU A 174 -6.07 -7.76 -7.45
CA LEU A 174 -6.86 -7.58 -8.66
C LEU A 174 -6.08 -8.13 -9.85
N ASN A 175 -6.78 -8.44 -10.93
CA ASN A 175 -6.18 -8.62 -12.25
C ASN A 175 -6.58 -7.41 -13.10
N ARG A 176 -5.63 -6.70 -13.71
CA ARG A 176 -5.87 -5.42 -14.40
C ARG A 176 -5.37 -5.41 -15.85
N GLY A 177 -5.96 -4.54 -16.65
CA GLY A 177 -5.60 -4.38 -18.06
C GLY A 177 -6.13 -5.51 -18.96
N PRO A 178 -5.91 -5.40 -20.28
CA PRO A 178 -6.39 -6.39 -21.25
C PRO A 178 -5.81 -7.79 -21.00
N ASN A 179 -4.56 -7.86 -20.50
CA ASN A 179 -3.87 -9.12 -20.22
C ASN A 179 -4.14 -9.66 -18.81
N ARG A 180 -5.07 -9.05 -18.05
CA ARG A 180 -5.43 -9.47 -16.68
C ARG A 180 -4.21 -9.61 -15.76
N GLU A 181 -3.28 -8.67 -15.86
CA GLU A 181 -2.01 -8.66 -15.12
C GLU A 181 -2.26 -8.56 -13.61
N PRO A 182 -1.58 -9.39 -12.78
CA PRO A 182 -1.66 -9.31 -11.32
C PRO A 182 -1.37 -7.91 -10.80
N CYS A 183 -2.23 -7.41 -9.92
CA CYS A 183 -2.12 -6.09 -9.32
C CYS A 183 -2.44 -6.16 -7.82
N LEU A 184 -1.44 -5.85 -6.99
CA LEU A 184 -1.65 -5.59 -5.57
C LEU A 184 -1.98 -4.11 -5.40
N GLU A 185 -3.10 -3.81 -4.77
CA GLU A 185 -3.57 -2.44 -4.53
C GLU A 185 -3.76 -2.23 -3.04
N PHE A 186 -3.26 -1.11 -2.52
CA PHE A 186 -3.66 -0.64 -1.21
C PHE A 186 -4.06 0.84 -1.23
N LEU A 187 -4.94 1.17 -0.29
CA LEU A 187 -5.56 2.47 -0.12
C LEU A 187 -5.23 2.96 1.29
N LEU A 188 -4.82 4.22 1.40
CA LEU A 188 -4.59 4.89 2.67
C LEU A 188 -5.38 6.21 2.68
N PRO A 189 -5.95 6.64 3.82
CA PRO A 189 -6.56 7.97 3.91
C PRO A 189 -5.56 9.07 3.55
N ALA A 190 -5.94 9.98 2.67
CA ALA A 190 -5.11 11.14 2.38
C ALA A 190 -5.09 12.07 3.61
N ALA A 191 -3.92 12.63 3.92
CA ALA A 191 -3.80 13.62 4.99
C ALA A 191 -4.52 14.94 4.64
N LEU A 192 -4.83 15.16 3.35
CA LEU A 192 -5.45 16.39 2.87
C LEU A 192 -6.51 16.06 1.81
N TYR A 193 -7.76 16.37 2.11
CA TYR A 193 -8.89 16.21 1.20
C TYR A 193 -9.82 17.44 1.33
N GLY A 194 -9.96 18.22 0.24
CA GLY A 194 -10.86 19.39 0.16
C GLY A 194 -10.20 20.77 0.03
N LYS A 195 -10.60 21.51 -1.03
CA LYS A 195 -10.35 22.90 -1.50
C LYS A 195 -9.01 23.64 -1.28
N LYS A 196 -8.05 23.19 -0.48
CA LYS A 196 -6.66 23.69 -0.51
C LYS A 196 -5.73 22.54 -0.82
N THR A 197 -5.18 22.56 -2.04
CA THR A 197 -4.25 21.54 -2.52
C THR A 197 -2.84 21.98 -2.11
N LEU A 198 -1.98 21.06 -1.65
CA LEU A 198 -0.53 21.30 -1.38
C LEU A 198 0.28 21.82 -2.59
N ARG A 199 -0.35 22.10 -3.72
CA ARG A 199 0.31 22.86 -4.79
C ARG A 199 0.63 24.29 -4.35
N ASP A 200 -0.06 24.80 -3.34
CA ASP A 200 0.20 26.14 -2.76
C ASP A 200 1.17 26.12 -1.56
N LEU A 201 1.62 24.94 -1.11
CA LEU A 201 2.50 24.79 0.05
C LEU A 201 3.80 24.14 -0.43
N SER A 202 4.66 24.96 -1.02
CA SER A 202 5.92 24.56 -1.64
C SER A 202 7.03 24.17 -0.65
N SER A 203 6.77 24.26 0.66
CA SER A 203 7.78 24.03 1.69
C SER A 203 7.27 23.11 2.79
N ASN A 204 8.07 22.09 3.14
CA ASN A 204 7.81 21.17 4.26
C ASN A 204 7.57 21.90 5.60
N GLN A 205 8.04 23.15 5.72
CA GLN A 205 7.91 23.98 6.92
C GLN A 205 6.49 24.56 7.10
N GLU A 206 5.83 25.00 6.03
CA GLU A 206 4.47 25.56 6.09
C GLU A 206 3.42 24.49 6.39
N LEU A 207 3.66 23.27 5.91
CA LEU A 207 2.90 22.07 6.23
C LEU A 207 2.97 21.72 7.73
N PHE A 208 4.13 21.98 8.36
CA PHE A 208 4.36 21.70 9.78
C PHE A 208 3.65 22.71 10.68
N GLU A 209 3.65 23.99 10.31
CA GLU A 209 2.98 25.07 11.07
C GLU A 209 1.45 24.96 11.05
N LEU A 210 0.86 24.52 9.93
CA LEU A 210 -0.59 24.35 9.78
C LEU A 210 -1.18 23.22 10.64
N LEU A 211 -0.36 22.27 11.08
CA LEU A 211 -0.77 21.12 11.89
C LEU A 211 -0.58 21.33 13.40
N GLN A 212 0.08 22.41 13.82
CA GLN A 212 0.28 22.75 15.24
C GLN A 212 -0.70 23.81 15.77
N ARG A 213 -1.72 24.18 14.99
CA ARG A 213 -2.87 25.00 15.41
C ARG A 213 -4.15 24.16 15.45
#